data_AF-A0A6V7I392-F1
#
_entry.id   AF-A0A6V7I392-F1
#
_cell.length_a   1.000
_cell.length_b   1.000
_cell.length_c   1.000
_cell.angle_alpha   90.00
_cell.angle_beta   90.00
_cell.angle_gamma   90.00
#
_symmetry.space_group_name_H-M   'P 1'
#
loop_
_entity.id
_entity.type
_entity.pdbx_description
1 polymer ?
#
loop_
_entity_poly.entity_id
_entity_poly.type
_entity_poly.pdbx_seq_one_letter_code
_entity_poly.pdbx_strand_id
1 'polypeptide(L)'
;KGVIKLLTTTTFFVQLGMYGFSPMGATMVVGFLAMMPSVNGSLPVRAKYPFDSTAGLKHRIAFATQATAVVTGVVGLLFTDGIILCFCFHTMPQLKLLDSNYRHCQLKWPRAGFSAKFQSPQGPNAEISSFIPFDPVEACETNDSFKKRFITCIKHHHRIVNIVDDINHIYGSSMFFQLLGSCLMICLNGFQIVSV
;
A
#
# COMPACT_ATOMS: atom_id res chain seq x y z
N LYS A 1 -3.46 19.67 -16.84
CA LYS A 1 -4.42 19.89 -15.72
C LYS A 1 -4.84 18.58 -15.07
N GLY A 2 -5.23 17.53 -15.82
CA GLY A 2 -5.57 16.21 -15.25
C GLY A 2 -4.45 15.52 -14.45
N VAL A 3 -3.18 15.67 -14.86
CA VAL A 3 -2.02 15.07 -14.17
C VAL A 3 -1.84 15.60 -12.75
N ILE A 4 -2.00 16.91 -12.54
CA ILE A 4 -1.87 17.53 -11.21
C ILE A 4 -2.95 17.00 -10.29
N LYS A 5 -4.20 16.94 -10.76
CA LYS A 5 -5.31 16.36 -10.00
C LYS A 5 -5.01 14.91 -9.62
N LEU A 6 -4.55 14.11 -10.58
CA LEU A 6 -4.19 12.71 -10.35
C LEU A 6 -3.08 12.55 -9.30
N LEU A 7 -2.02 13.37 -9.38
CA LEU A 7 -0.92 13.40 -8.41
C LEU A 7 -1.42 13.82 -7.02
N THR A 8 -2.14 14.94 -6.91
CA THR A 8 -2.66 15.44 -5.62
C THR A 8 -3.61 14.45 -4.98
N THR A 9 -4.53 13.85 -5.73
CA THR A 9 -5.44 12.82 -5.23
C THR A 9 -4.67 11.59 -4.74
N THR A 10 -3.66 11.14 -5.48
CA THR A 10 -2.84 9.99 -5.08
C THR A 10 -2.02 10.30 -3.82
N THR A 11 -1.37 11.47 -3.77
CA THR A 11 -0.62 11.91 -2.58
C THR A 11 -1.53 12.02 -1.36
N PHE A 12 -2.76 12.53 -1.52
CA PHE A 12 -3.75 12.59 -0.45
C PHE A 12 -4.08 11.19 0.09
N PHE A 13 -4.36 10.21 -0.78
CA PHE A 13 -4.65 8.83 -0.35
C PHE A 13 -3.44 8.17 0.32
N VAL A 14 -2.22 8.41 -0.16
CA VAL A 14 -1.00 7.92 0.48
C VAL A 14 -0.83 8.56 1.86
N GLN A 15 -1.01 9.87 2.00
CA GLN A 15 -0.94 10.55 3.29
C GLN A 15 -2.03 10.05 4.24
N LEU A 16 -3.26 9.88 3.76
CA LEU A 16 -4.36 9.32 4.55
C LEU A 16 -4.06 7.89 5.00
N GLY A 17 -3.45 7.08 4.14
CA GLY A 17 -3.00 5.73 4.50
C GLY A 17 -1.91 5.77 5.57
N MET A 18 -0.85 6.54 5.35
CA MET A 18 0.30 6.63 6.26
C MET A 18 -0.10 7.22 7.62
N TYR A 19 -0.81 8.35 7.63
CA TYR A 19 -1.24 9.03 8.85
C TYR A 19 -2.51 8.44 9.48
N GLY A 20 -3.27 7.63 8.74
CA GLY A 20 -4.45 6.93 9.27
C GLY A 20 -4.11 5.58 9.88
N PHE A 21 -3.41 4.71 9.13
CA PHE A 21 -3.07 3.36 9.61
C PHE A 21 -2.01 3.36 10.73
N SER A 22 -1.07 4.30 10.72
CA SER A 22 -0.01 4.34 11.73
C SER A 22 -0.54 4.58 13.17
N PRO A 23 -1.36 5.62 13.45
CA PRO A 23 -1.93 5.80 14.78
C PRO A 23 -2.97 4.74 15.10
N MET A 24 -3.72 4.21 14.12
CA MET A 24 -4.71 3.16 14.36
C MET A 24 -4.04 1.84 14.77
N GLY A 25 -2.89 1.50 14.19
CA GLY A 25 -2.08 0.36 14.63
C GLY A 25 -1.53 0.55 16.04
N ALA A 26 -1.03 1.75 16.36
CA ALA A 26 -0.53 2.07 17.69
C ALA A 26 -1.64 2.05 18.76
N THR A 27 -2.82 2.59 18.47
CA THR A 27 -3.96 2.59 19.39
C THR A 27 -4.57 1.20 19.53
N MET A 28 -4.57 0.38 18.47
CA MET A 28 -5.01 -1.02 18.55
C MET A 28 -4.08 -1.82 19.45
N VAL A 29 -2.77 -1.63 19.34
CA VAL A 29 -1.77 -2.24 20.24
C VAL A 29 -2.01 -1.83 21.70
N VAL A 30 -2.14 -0.54 21.98
CA VAL A 30 -2.39 -0.03 23.34
C VAL A 30 -3.76 -0.51 23.86
N GLY A 31 -4.77 -0.55 22.99
CA GLY A 31 -6.11 -1.04 23.29
C GLY A 31 -6.10 -2.52 23.64
N PHE A 32 -5.39 -3.37 22.89
CA PHE A 32 -5.22 -4.79 23.24
C PHE A 32 -4.55 -4.96 24.59
N LEU A 33 -3.51 -4.18 24.89
CA LEU A 33 -2.81 -4.24 26.18
C LEU A 33 -3.68 -3.75 27.34
N ALA A 34 -4.55 -2.76 27.11
CA ALA A 34 -5.44 -2.21 28.13
C ALA A 34 -6.72 -3.02 28.34
N MET A 35 -7.26 -3.65 27.28
CA MET A 35 -8.50 -4.41 27.28
C MET A 35 -8.32 -5.89 27.61
N MET A 36 -7.09 -6.41 27.61
CA MET A 36 -6.85 -7.81 27.99
C MET A 36 -7.20 -8.00 29.47
N PRO A 37 -8.35 -8.64 29.79
CA PRO A 37 -8.74 -8.88 31.16
C PRO A 37 -7.91 -10.05 31.64
N SER A 38 -6.88 -9.81 32.45
CA SER A 38 -6.25 -10.92 33.18
C SER A 38 -7.18 -11.28 34.34
N VAL A 39 -7.91 -12.38 34.19
CA VAL A 39 -8.47 -13.06 35.35
C VAL A 39 -7.28 -13.46 36.21
N ASN A 40 -7.30 -13.12 37.51
CA ASN A 40 -6.18 -13.29 38.45
C ASN A 40 -5.38 -14.58 38.18
N GLY A 41 -4.15 -14.43 37.66
CA GLY A 41 -3.21 -15.53 37.40
C GLY A 41 -3.26 -16.19 36.02
N SER A 42 -4.14 -15.76 35.10
CA SER A 42 -4.22 -16.29 33.74
C SER A 42 -3.58 -15.37 32.70
N LEU A 43 -2.86 -15.97 31.74
CA LEU A 43 -2.25 -15.25 30.62
C LEU A 43 -3.26 -15.07 29.48
N PRO A 44 -3.23 -13.94 28.75
CA PRO A 44 -4.19 -13.63 27.71
C PRO A 44 -4.17 -14.60 26.52
N VAL A 45 -2.99 -15.12 26.16
CA VAL A 45 -2.86 -16.22 25.20
C VAL A 45 -2.57 -17.49 25.98
N ARG A 46 -3.41 -18.52 25.82
CA ARG A 46 -3.17 -19.83 26.43
C ARG A 46 -1.93 -20.46 25.78
N ALA A 47 -0.84 -20.52 26.52
CA ALA A 47 0.40 -21.18 26.10
C ALA A 47 0.99 -21.98 27.26
N LYS A 48 1.70 -23.07 26.97
CA LYS A 48 2.45 -23.84 27.96
C LYS A 48 3.85 -23.26 28.10
N TYR A 49 4.20 -22.82 29.30
CA TYR A 49 5.55 -22.36 29.65
C TYR A 49 6.28 -23.43 30.46
N PRO A 50 7.62 -23.55 30.32
CA PRO A 50 8.43 -24.48 31.12
C PRO A 50 8.59 -24.06 32.59
N PHE A 51 7.91 -22.98 33.00
CA PHE A 51 7.90 -22.45 34.36
C PHE A 51 6.47 -22.13 34.80
N ASP A 52 6.25 -22.14 36.11
CA ASP A 52 4.96 -21.75 36.66
C ASP A 52 4.70 -20.26 36.38
N SER A 53 3.61 -20.02 35.64
CA SER A 53 3.20 -18.71 35.13
C SER A 53 1.96 -18.18 35.86
N THR A 54 1.54 -18.81 36.96
CA THR A 54 0.32 -18.43 37.69
C THR A 54 0.52 -17.25 38.65
N ALA A 55 1.75 -16.97 39.13
CA ALA A 55 2.03 -15.85 40.02
C ALA A 55 3.47 -15.30 39.93
N GLY A 56 3.67 -14.07 40.42
CA GLY A 56 4.99 -13.46 40.64
C GLY A 56 5.68 -12.85 39.41
N LEU A 57 7.00 -12.70 39.47
CA LEU A 57 7.82 -12.06 38.42
C LEU A 57 7.77 -12.81 37.08
N LYS A 58 7.68 -14.15 37.12
CA LYS A 58 7.64 -15.01 35.93
C LYS A 58 6.37 -14.81 35.11
N HIS A 59 5.24 -14.60 35.78
CA HIS A 59 3.97 -14.23 35.12
C HIS A 59 4.11 -12.92 34.35
N ARG A 60 4.71 -11.88 34.95
CA ARG A 60 4.93 -10.57 34.30
C ARG A 60 5.80 -10.68 33.06
N ILE A 61 6.86 -11.50 33.12
CA ILE A 61 7.73 -11.76 31.96
C ILE A 61 6.95 -12.46 30.85
N ALA A 62 6.22 -13.53 31.15
CA ALA A 62 5.42 -14.25 30.17
C ALA A 62 4.38 -13.34 29.50
N PHE A 63 3.69 -12.52 30.28
CA PHE A 63 2.75 -11.52 29.77
C PHE A 63 3.44 -10.52 28.83
N ALA A 64 4.58 -9.95 29.24
CA ALA A 64 5.34 -8.99 28.42
C ALA A 64 5.84 -9.62 27.11
N THR A 65 6.25 -10.89 27.13
CA THR A 65 6.63 -11.63 25.92
C THR A 65 5.44 -11.82 24.97
N GLN A 66 4.27 -12.23 25.48
CA GLN A 66 3.05 -12.36 24.66
C GLN A 66 2.63 -11.03 24.05
N ALA A 67 2.59 -9.98 24.86
CA ALA A 67 2.32 -8.62 24.43
C ALA A 67 3.26 -8.21 23.29
N THR A 68 4.58 -8.34 23.49
CA THR A 68 5.56 -7.93 22.48
C THR A 68 5.45 -8.75 21.20
N ALA A 69 5.18 -10.05 21.29
CA ALA A 69 4.98 -10.91 20.13
C ALA A 69 3.75 -10.50 19.30
N VAL A 70 2.61 -10.23 19.95
CA VAL A 70 1.39 -9.76 19.27
C VAL A 70 1.63 -8.41 18.62
N VAL A 71 2.25 -7.46 19.33
CA VAL A 71 2.57 -6.12 18.80
C VAL A 71 3.47 -6.22 17.57
N THR A 72 4.55 -7.00 17.67
CA THR A 72 5.49 -7.16 16.56
C THR A 72 4.81 -7.78 15.34
N GLY A 73 3.96 -8.79 15.55
CA GLY A 73 3.20 -9.42 14.47
C GLY A 73 2.23 -8.47 13.78
N VAL A 74 1.44 -7.71 14.55
CA VAL A 74 0.49 -6.72 14.02
C VAL A 74 1.21 -5.63 13.25
N VAL A 75 2.31 -5.09 13.79
CA VAL A 75 3.10 -4.05 13.12
C VAL A 75 3.69 -4.57 11.81
N GLY A 76 4.21 -5.80 11.80
CA GLY A 76 4.75 -6.43 10.59
C GLY A 76 3.70 -6.61 9.48
N LEU A 77 2.49 -7.02 9.85
CA LEU A 77 1.36 -7.14 8.91
C LEU A 77 0.97 -5.78 8.32
N LEU A 78 0.72 -4.79 9.19
CA LEU A 78 0.34 -3.43 8.75
C LEU A 78 1.41 -2.78 7.87
N PHE A 79 2.68 -3.02 8.19
CA PHE A 79 3.80 -2.52 7.38
C PHE A 79 3.82 -3.15 5.99
N THR A 80 3.65 -4.47 5.90
CA THR A 80 3.62 -5.19 4.63
C THR A 80 2.46 -4.72 3.74
N ASP A 81 1.25 -4.64 4.31
CA ASP A 81 0.07 -4.11 3.62
C ASP A 81 0.27 -2.66 3.15
N GLY A 82 0.87 -1.83 4.01
CA GLY A 82 1.18 -0.44 3.69
C GLY A 82 2.12 -0.30 2.50
N ILE A 83 3.19 -1.11 2.44
CA ILE A 83 4.12 -1.13 1.31
C ILE A 83 3.42 -1.52 0.02
N ILE A 84 2.64 -2.61 0.05
CA ILE A 84 1.90 -3.09 -1.12
C ILE A 84 0.94 -2.00 -1.64
N LEU A 85 0.15 -1.41 -0.75
CA LEU A 85 -0.76 -0.33 -1.11
C LEU A 85 0.01 0.86 -1.69
N CYS A 86 1.16 1.23 -1.11
CA CYS A 86 2.00 2.30 -1.64
C CYS A 86 2.42 2.03 -3.09
N PHE A 87 2.86 0.80 -3.40
CA PHE A 87 3.19 0.42 -4.77
C PHE A 87 1.98 0.47 -5.71
N CYS A 88 0.82 -0.05 -5.29
CA CYS A 88 -0.42 0.06 -6.07
C CYS A 88 -0.80 1.53 -6.32
N PHE A 89 -0.71 2.39 -5.31
CA PHE A 89 -0.99 3.81 -5.45
C PHE A 89 0.03 4.52 -6.34
N HIS A 90 1.29 4.08 -6.37
CA HIS A 90 2.31 4.65 -7.25
C HIS A 90 2.14 4.21 -8.71
N THR A 91 1.77 2.95 -8.96
CA THR A 91 1.61 2.38 -10.31
C THR A 91 0.32 2.81 -11.00
N MET A 92 -0.78 3.00 -10.26
CA MET A 92 -2.08 3.38 -10.81
C MET A 92 -2.06 4.69 -11.63
N PRO A 93 -1.45 5.79 -11.14
CA PRO A 93 -1.29 7.00 -11.94
C PRO A 93 -0.45 6.80 -13.19
N GLN A 94 0.61 5.99 -13.13
CA GLN A 94 1.47 5.69 -14.27
C GLN A 94 0.69 4.94 -15.36
N LEU A 95 -0.15 3.98 -14.98
CA LEU A 95 -1.04 3.27 -15.90
C LEU A 95 -2.09 4.21 -16.53
N LYS A 96 -2.71 5.09 -15.75
CA LYS A 96 -3.66 6.10 -16.26
C LYS A 96 -2.99 7.08 -17.23
N LEU A 97 -1.77 7.50 -16.90
CA LEU A 97 -0.97 8.37 -17.76
C LEU A 97 -0.60 7.66 -19.06
N LEU A 98 -0.22 6.38 -18.97
CA LEU A 98 0.12 5.55 -20.09
C LEU A 98 -1.07 5.32 -21.04
N ASP A 99 -2.27 5.00 -20.52
CA ASP A 99 -3.50 4.90 -21.32
C ASP A 99 -3.79 6.20 -22.07
N SER A 100 -3.70 7.33 -21.35
CA SER A 100 -3.86 8.65 -21.96
C SER A 100 -2.82 8.90 -23.05
N ASN A 101 -1.55 8.57 -22.81
CA ASN A 101 -0.48 8.77 -23.80
C ASN A 101 -0.67 7.91 -25.04
N TYR A 102 -1.14 6.65 -24.91
CA TYR A 102 -1.48 5.80 -26.06
C TYR A 102 -2.56 6.44 -26.94
N ARG A 103 -3.60 7.05 -26.34
CA ARG A 103 -4.66 7.79 -27.06
C ARG A 103 -4.13 9.06 -27.76
N HIS A 104 -3.06 9.65 -27.23
CA HIS A 104 -2.49 10.92 -27.68
C HIS A 104 -1.13 10.79 -28.40
N CYS A 105 -0.77 9.60 -28.87
CA CYS A 105 0.46 9.36 -29.62
C CYS A 105 0.53 10.09 -30.98
N GLN A 106 -0.62 10.45 -31.55
CA GLN A 106 -0.67 11.19 -32.82
C GLN A 106 -0.15 12.62 -32.66
N LEU A 107 0.60 13.10 -33.67
CA LEU A 107 1.20 14.45 -33.69
C LEU A 107 0.18 15.59 -33.64
N LYS A 108 -1.09 15.33 -34.00
CA LYS A 108 -2.19 16.30 -33.88
C LYS A 108 -2.39 16.79 -32.44
N TRP A 109 -1.96 16.00 -31.46
CA TRP A 109 -2.08 16.35 -30.05
C TRP A 109 -0.81 17.05 -29.55
N PRO A 110 -0.98 18.15 -28.79
CA PRO A 110 0.15 18.90 -28.26
C PRO A 110 0.96 18.04 -27.29
N ARG A 111 2.28 18.22 -27.31
CA ARG A 111 3.19 17.64 -26.33
C ARG A 111 3.30 18.58 -25.14
N ALA A 112 3.05 18.09 -23.94
CA ALA A 112 3.25 18.88 -22.73
C ALA A 112 4.74 19.04 -22.44
N GLY A 113 5.19 20.28 -22.23
CA GLY A 113 6.53 20.55 -21.69
C GLY A 113 6.60 20.28 -20.19
N PHE A 114 7.80 20.07 -19.65
CA PHE A 114 8.03 19.86 -18.22
C PHE A 114 7.74 21.13 -17.38
N SER A 115 7.77 22.31 -18.02
CA SER A 115 7.40 23.60 -17.41
C SER A 115 5.88 23.78 -17.38
N ALA A 116 5.19 22.97 -16.58
CA ALA A 116 3.87 23.34 -16.09
C ALA A 116 4.09 24.08 -14.77
N LYS A 117 3.98 25.42 -14.79
CA LYS A 117 3.70 26.17 -13.55
C LYS A 117 2.56 25.43 -12.84
N PHE A 118 2.84 24.98 -11.63
CA PHE A 118 1.98 24.14 -10.79
C PHE A 118 0.76 24.98 -10.38
N GLN A 119 -0.23 25.11 -11.26
CA GLN A 119 -1.41 25.93 -10.99
C GLN A 119 -2.58 25.06 -10.51
N SER A 120 -3.07 25.44 -9.33
CA SER A 120 -4.19 24.89 -8.56
C SER A 120 -5.51 24.76 -9.37
N PRO A 121 -6.49 23.98 -8.90
CA PRO A 121 -7.49 23.29 -9.72
C PRO A 121 -8.69 24.15 -10.13
N GLN A 122 -9.26 23.84 -11.30
CA GLN A 122 -10.66 24.14 -11.63
C GLN A 122 -11.27 22.88 -12.28
N GLY A 123 -12.19 22.22 -11.57
CA GLY A 123 -13.16 21.27 -12.14
C GLY A 123 -13.01 19.77 -11.76
N PRO A 124 -14.13 19.05 -11.55
CA PRO A 124 -14.13 17.62 -11.25
C PRO A 124 -13.76 16.70 -12.44
N ASN A 125 -13.79 17.18 -13.69
CA ASN A 125 -13.54 16.37 -14.90
C ASN A 125 -12.36 16.88 -15.74
N ALA A 126 -11.21 17.14 -15.11
CA ALA A 126 -10.02 17.56 -15.84
C ALA A 126 -9.37 16.35 -16.55
N GLU A 127 -9.76 16.09 -17.79
CA GLU A 127 -9.16 15.06 -18.64
C GLU A 127 -7.75 15.46 -19.12
N ILE A 128 -6.92 14.47 -19.46
CA ILE A 128 -5.58 14.69 -20.00
C ILE A 128 -5.69 14.77 -21.52
N SER A 129 -5.42 15.95 -22.10
CA SER A 129 -5.62 16.23 -23.54
C SER A 129 -4.31 16.36 -24.34
N SER A 130 -3.19 15.92 -23.76
CA SER A 130 -1.85 16.13 -24.32
C SER A 130 -0.96 14.93 -24.04
N PHE A 131 -0.02 14.65 -24.94
CA PHE A 131 1.03 13.67 -24.69
C PHE A 131 2.00 14.20 -23.64
N ILE A 132 2.24 13.43 -22.59
CA ILE A 132 3.09 13.83 -21.47
C ILE A 132 4.34 12.94 -21.45
N PRO A 133 5.56 13.52 -21.52
CA PRO A 133 6.79 12.75 -21.41
C PRO A 133 6.91 12.10 -20.03
N PHE A 134 7.47 10.89 -19.96
CA PHE A 134 7.65 10.17 -18.68
C PHE A 134 8.96 10.54 -17.98
N ASP A 135 9.93 11.09 -18.73
CA ASP A 135 11.24 11.48 -18.25
C ASP A 135 11.56 12.94 -18.66
N PRO A 136 12.24 13.74 -17.80
CA PRO A 136 12.69 15.09 -18.16
C PRO A 136 13.54 15.14 -19.44
N VAL A 137 14.32 14.11 -19.75
CA VAL A 137 15.13 14.04 -20.98
C VAL A 137 14.22 13.97 -22.22
N GLU A 138 13.12 13.22 -22.13
CA GLU A 138 12.15 13.09 -23.22
C GLU A 138 11.41 14.41 -23.48
N ALA A 139 11.26 15.28 -22.48
CA ALA A 139 10.59 16.56 -22.62
C ALA A 139 11.38 17.58 -23.48
N CYS A 140 12.69 17.41 -23.58
CA CYS A 140 13.59 18.28 -24.35
C CYS A 140 13.83 17.79 -25.79
N GLU A 141 13.26 16.64 -26.19
CA GLU A 141 13.41 16.09 -27.54
C GLU A 141 12.73 16.99 -28.59
N THR A 142 13.53 17.55 -29.50
CA THR A 142 13.09 18.46 -30.58
C THR A 142 12.49 17.74 -31.79
N ASN A 143 12.84 16.48 -32.01
CA ASN A 143 12.34 15.69 -33.15
C ASN A 143 11.22 14.75 -32.69
N ASP A 144 10.01 15.30 -32.59
CA ASP A 144 8.81 14.58 -32.19
C ASP A 144 8.17 13.83 -33.36
N SER A 145 7.86 12.55 -33.15
CA SER A 145 7.21 11.71 -34.15
C SER A 145 6.30 10.68 -33.49
N PHE A 146 5.25 10.25 -34.20
CA PHE A 146 4.36 9.19 -33.73
C PHE A 146 5.16 7.94 -33.31
N LYS A 147 6.12 7.51 -34.14
CA LYS A 147 6.95 6.33 -33.87
C LYS A 147 7.71 6.47 -32.54
N LYS A 148 8.29 7.63 -32.27
CA LYS A 148 8.99 7.89 -30.99
C LYS A 148 8.04 7.90 -29.81
N ARG A 149 6.93 8.65 -29.88
CA ARG A 149 5.91 8.68 -28.82
C ARG A 149 5.39 7.29 -28.47
N PHE A 150 5.14 6.46 -29.49
CA PHE A 150 4.69 5.08 -29.32
C PHE A 150 5.75 4.17 -28.70
N ILE A 151 7.00 4.24 -29.17
CA ILE A 151 8.13 3.50 -28.58
C ILE A 151 8.33 3.88 -27.11
N THR A 152 8.22 5.16 -26.77
CA THR A 152 8.28 5.64 -25.37
C THR A 152 7.17 5.03 -24.52
N CYS A 153 5.93 4.97 -25.02
CA CYS A 153 4.84 4.31 -24.32
C CYS A 153 5.11 2.82 -24.09
N ILE A 154 5.63 2.10 -25.09
CA ILE A 154 5.99 0.68 -24.96
C ILE A 154 7.09 0.49 -23.92
N LYS A 155 8.16 1.30 -23.97
CA LYS A 155 9.25 1.24 -22.98
C LYS A 155 8.73 1.46 -21.56
N HIS A 156 7.86 2.44 -21.38
CA HIS A 156 7.28 2.73 -20.07
C HIS A 156 6.33 1.60 -19.60
N HIS A 157 5.53 1.05 -20.50
CA HIS A 157 4.68 -0.12 -20.22
C HIS A 157 5.50 -1.31 -19.71
N HIS A 158 6.57 -1.67 -20.42
CA HIS A 158 7.47 -2.75 -20.01
C HIS A 158 8.12 -2.46 -18.64
N ARG A 159 8.51 -1.21 -18.38
CA ARG A 159 9.05 -0.83 -17.06
C ARG A 159 8.04 -1.06 -15.94
N ILE A 160 6.76 -0.69 -16.15
CA ILE A 160 5.71 -0.93 -15.16
C ILE A 160 5.51 -2.44 -14.94
N VAL A 161 5.45 -3.22 -16.03
CA VAL A 161 5.30 -4.69 -15.94
C VAL A 161 6.44 -5.30 -15.14
N ASN A 162 7.69 -4.93 -15.41
CA ASN A 162 8.85 -5.42 -14.66
C ASN A 162 8.75 -5.06 -13.17
N ILE A 163 8.37 -3.81 -12.84
CA ILE A 163 8.18 -3.41 -11.43
C ILE A 163 7.11 -4.26 -10.75
N VAL A 164 5.98 -4.51 -11.42
CA VAL A 164 4.90 -5.34 -10.87
C VAL A 164 5.35 -6.79 -10.69
N ASP A 165 6.12 -7.32 -11.63
CA ASP A 165 6.66 -8.69 -11.54
C ASP A 165 7.66 -8.83 -10.40
N ASP A 166 8.57 -7.86 -10.21
CA ASP A 166 9.51 -7.81 -9.09
C ASP A 166 8.76 -7.76 -7.74
N ILE A 167 7.73 -6.91 -7.63
CA ILE A 167 6.90 -6.82 -6.42
C ILE A 167 6.17 -8.13 -6.16
N ASN A 168 5.60 -8.74 -7.21
CA ASN A 168 4.89 -10.01 -7.09
C ASN A 168 5.85 -11.14 -6.70
N HIS A 169 7.08 -11.14 -7.20
CA HIS A 169 8.09 -12.12 -6.81
C HIS A 169 8.47 -12.00 -5.32
N ILE A 170 8.63 -10.77 -4.82
CA ILE A 170 9.02 -10.51 -3.43
C ILE A 170 7.85 -10.75 -2.46
N TYR A 171 6.66 -10.23 -2.79
CA TYR A 171 5.52 -10.18 -1.86
C TYR A 171 4.41 -11.18 -2.17
N GLY A 172 4.40 -11.83 -3.34
CA GLY A 172 3.30 -12.70 -3.76
C GLY A 172 3.09 -13.90 -2.81
N SER A 173 4.18 -14.51 -2.35
CA SER A 173 4.12 -15.58 -1.34
C SER A 173 3.58 -15.05 0.00
N SER A 174 4.05 -13.89 0.45
CA SER A 174 3.59 -13.26 1.69
C SER A 174 2.08 -12.94 1.66
N MET A 175 1.61 -12.32 0.58
CA MET A 175 0.19 -12.03 0.35
C MET A 175 -0.66 -13.31 0.38
N PHE A 176 -0.18 -14.39 -0.24
CA PHE A 176 -0.88 -15.68 -0.23
C PHE A 176 -1.06 -16.21 1.19
N PHE A 177 0.01 -16.26 1.98
CA PHE A 177 -0.07 -16.71 3.38
C PHE A 177 -0.92 -15.80 4.24
N GLN A 178 -0.90 -14.49 3.99
CA GLN A 178 -1.74 -13.53 4.70
C GLN A 178 -3.23 -13.73 4.38
N LEU A 179 -3.57 -13.94 3.11
CA LEU A 179 -4.94 -14.25 2.69
C LEU A 179 -5.40 -15.58 3.28
N LEU A 180 -4.59 -16.63 3.17
CA LEU A 180 -4.88 -17.95 3.73
C LEU A 180 -5.08 -17.88 5.24
N GLY A 181 -4.18 -17.21 5.96
CA GLY A 181 -4.27 -17.01 7.41
C GLY A 181 -5.54 -16.26 7.81
N SER A 182 -5.92 -15.23 7.05
CA SER A 182 -7.15 -14.46 7.28
C SER A 182 -8.40 -15.32 7.04
N CYS A 183 -8.43 -16.11 5.96
CA CYS A 183 -9.53 -17.03 5.69
C CYS A 183 -9.70 -18.06 6.82
N LEU A 184 -8.60 -18.67 7.27
CA LEU A 184 -8.63 -19.64 8.38
C LEU A 184 -9.12 -18.98 9.67
N MET A 185 -8.61 -17.79 10.01
CA MET A 185 -9.05 -17.03 11.18
C MET A 185 -10.55 -16.73 11.12
N ILE A 186 -11.08 -16.28 9.99
CA ILE A 186 -12.50 -16.00 9.80
C ILE A 186 -13.34 -17.27 9.99
N CYS A 187 -12.94 -18.39 9.35
CA CYS A 187 -13.66 -19.65 9.46
C CYS A 187 -13.67 -20.20 10.90
N LEU A 188 -12.52 -20.16 11.60
CA LEU A 188 -12.42 -20.62 12.98
C LEU A 188 -13.23 -19.74 13.94
N ASN A 189 -13.18 -18.41 13.79
CA ASN A 189 -13.99 -17.50 14.58
C ASN A 189 -15.49 -17.71 14.32
N GLY A 190 -15.88 -17.93 13.06
CA GLY A 190 -17.26 -18.27 12.70
C GLY A 190 -17.74 -19.57 13.35
N PHE A 191 -16.91 -20.61 13.35
CA PHE A 191 -17.19 -21.86 14.06
C PHE A 191 -17.34 -21.63 15.56
N GLN A 192 -16.43 -20.87 16.19
CA GLN A 192 -16.49 -20.56 17.62
C GLN A 192 -17.80 -19.85 17.99
N ILE A 193 -18.25 -18.88 17.19
CA ILE A 193 -19.51 -18.16 17.40
C ILE A 193 -20.72 -19.10 17.35
N VAL A 194 -20.71 -20.10 16.46
CA VAL A 194 -21.82 -21.07 16.32
C VAL A 194 -21.78 -22.17 17.38
N SER A 195 -20.59 -22.54 17.85
CA SER A 195 -20.39 -23.60 18.84
C SER A 195 -20.56 -23.18 20.30
N VAL A 196 -20.68 -21.86 20.55
CA VAL A 196 -20.97 -21.25 21.86
C VAL A 196 -22.48 -21.04 21.99
#